data_AF-A0A6A5F3T4-F1
#
_entry.id   AF-A0A6A5F3T4-F1
#
_cell.length_a   1.000
_cell.length_b   1.000
_cell.length_c   1.000
_cell.angle_alpha   90.00
_cell.angle_beta   90.00
_cell.angle_gamma   90.00
#
_symmetry.space_group_name_H-M   'P 1'
#
loop_
_entity.id
_entity.type
_entity.pdbx_description
1 polymer ?
#
loop_
_entity_poly.entity_id
_entity_poly.type
_entity_poly.pdbx_seq_one_letter_code
_entity_poly.pdbx_strand_id
1 'polypeptide(L)'
;MLHRWPALFTESQVCYEFTRVTTEPTDIRCLCLRGLPVILADDSSAFFKTCSDVTDKDSYSDTPVGILCLGQENTQLNPSRVGIILEGSVVMDELANLPQAFCVLFGLIYALHLDYPKCMKNTFNFIQQVMLKLGRSELVPKIQTLKNQLEA
;
A
#
# COMPACT_ATOMS: atom_id res chain seq x y z
N MET A 1 23.28 2.59 -5.65
CA MET A 1 23.02 1.17 -5.32
C MET A 1 21.93 1.12 -4.27
N LEU A 2 20.69 0.82 -4.69
CA LEU A 2 19.65 0.39 -3.76
C LEU A 2 20.13 -0.94 -3.17
N HIS A 3 20.37 -1.00 -1.87
CA HIS A 3 20.53 -2.27 -1.18
C HIS A 3 19.23 -3.05 -1.40
N ARG A 4 19.31 -4.14 -2.17
CA ARG A 4 18.23 -5.11 -2.33
C ARG A 4 17.73 -5.48 -0.94
N TRP A 5 16.41 -5.64 -0.82
CA TRP A 5 15.74 -6.16 0.37
C TRP A 5 16.58 -7.28 1.01
N PRO A 6 16.88 -7.26 2.32
CA PRO A 6 17.68 -8.30 2.98
C PRO A 6 17.00 -9.69 3.04
N ALA A 7 16.02 -9.98 2.19
CA ALA A 7 15.15 -11.12 2.31
C ALA A 7 15.35 -12.11 1.16
N LEU A 8 16.25 -13.05 1.38
CA LEU A 8 15.90 -14.44 1.09
C LEU A 8 14.93 -14.88 2.19
N PHE A 9 13.69 -14.37 2.14
CA PHE A 9 12.59 -15.02 2.80
C PHE A 9 11.96 -15.92 1.74
N THR A 10 11.82 -17.20 2.06
CA THR A 10 10.96 -18.09 1.27
C THR A 10 9.56 -17.46 1.16
N GLU A 11 8.82 -17.79 0.10
CA GLU A 11 7.42 -17.35 -0.05
C GLU A 11 6.63 -17.53 1.26
N SER A 12 6.83 -18.65 1.95
CA SER A 12 6.24 -18.93 3.26
C SER A 12 6.62 -17.94 4.37
N GLN A 13 7.86 -17.43 4.41
CA GLN A 13 8.29 -16.46 5.42
C GLN A 13 7.80 -15.05 5.09
N VAL A 14 7.77 -14.70 3.81
CA VAL A 14 7.18 -13.46 3.31
C VAL A 14 5.69 -13.45 3.64
N CYS A 15 4.98 -14.53 3.27
CA CYS A 15 3.59 -14.73 3.62
C CYS A 15 3.37 -14.75 5.13
N TYR A 16 4.24 -15.36 5.95
CA TYR A 16 4.07 -15.40 7.40
C TYR A 16 4.28 -14.02 8.05
N GLU A 17 5.33 -13.29 7.69
CA GLU A 17 5.59 -11.94 8.17
C GLU A 17 4.47 -10.98 7.74
N PHE A 18 4.03 -11.07 6.49
CA PHE A 18 2.89 -10.30 6.00
C PHE A 18 1.61 -10.69 6.72
N THR A 19 1.32 -11.98 6.82
CA THR A 19 0.15 -12.50 7.56
C THR A 19 0.19 -11.99 8.99
N ARG A 20 1.32 -12.04 9.70
CA ARG A 20 1.45 -11.52 11.07
C ARG A 20 1.17 -10.01 11.16
N VAL A 21 1.60 -9.23 10.18
CA VAL A 21 1.32 -7.78 10.11
C VAL A 21 -0.15 -7.50 9.73
N THR A 22 -0.79 -8.39 8.95
CA THR A 22 -2.14 -8.21 8.38
C THR A 22 -3.26 -9.02 9.07
N THR A 23 -2.95 -9.94 10.01
CA THR A 23 -3.91 -10.90 10.59
C THR A 23 -4.95 -10.29 11.51
N GLU A 24 -4.71 -9.09 12.03
CA GLU A 24 -5.74 -8.34 12.75
C GLU A 24 -6.16 -7.14 11.91
N PRO A 25 -7.28 -7.23 11.18
CA PRO A 25 -7.95 -6.06 10.62
C PRO A 25 -8.60 -5.30 11.78
N THR A 26 -7.80 -4.64 12.60
CA THR A 26 -8.32 -3.57 13.44
C THR A 26 -8.63 -2.43 12.48
N ASP A 27 -9.89 -2.00 12.40
CA ASP A 27 -10.36 -0.89 11.56
C ASP A 27 -9.43 0.34 11.59
N ILE A 28 -8.73 0.53 12.71
CA ILE A 28 -7.66 1.50 12.97
C ILE A 28 -6.53 1.42 11.91
N ARG A 29 -6.05 0.22 11.54
CA ARG A 29 -4.96 0.06 10.57
C ARG A 29 -5.38 0.45 9.15
N CYS A 30 -6.60 0.09 8.75
CA CYS A 30 -7.17 0.53 7.48
C CYS A 30 -7.33 2.05 7.44
N LEU A 31 -7.84 2.64 8.53
CA LEU A 31 -7.97 4.09 8.69
C LEU A 31 -6.61 4.79 8.61
N CYS A 32 -5.59 4.26 9.28
CA CYS A 32 -4.23 4.79 9.21
C CYS A 32 -3.69 4.77 7.78
N LEU A 33 -3.85 3.67 7.02
CA LEU A 33 -3.36 3.58 5.64
C LEU A 33 -4.07 4.56 4.69
N ARG A 34 -5.33 4.90 4.98
CA ARG A 34 -6.07 5.94 4.23
C ARG A 34 -5.72 7.36 4.67
N GLY A 35 -5.43 7.58 5.96
CA GLY A 35 -5.08 8.89 6.52
C GLY A 35 -3.61 9.28 6.36
N LEU A 36 -2.72 8.31 6.22
CA LEU A 36 -1.28 8.53 6.10
C LEU A 36 -0.90 9.43 4.91
N PRO A 37 -1.49 9.29 3.71
CA PRO A 37 -1.27 10.22 2.61
C PRO A 37 -1.62 11.67 2.96
N VAL A 38 -2.72 11.88 3.69
CA VAL A 38 -3.16 13.22 4.11
C VAL A 38 -2.13 13.86 5.04
N ILE A 39 -1.65 13.10 6.02
CA ILE A 39 -0.64 13.56 7.00
C ILE A 39 0.70 13.86 6.30
N LEU A 40 1.06 13.08 5.28
CA LEU A 40 2.30 13.22 4.54
C LEU A 40 2.21 14.18 3.35
N ALA A 41 1.05 14.82 3.16
CA ALA A 41 0.75 15.73 2.06
C ALA A 41 0.92 15.08 0.66
N ASP A 42 0.59 13.80 0.56
CA ASP A 42 0.44 13.07 -0.70
C ASP A 42 -1.02 13.17 -1.21
N ASP A 43 -1.19 13.11 -2.52
CA ASP A 43 -2.52 13.07 -3.17
C ASP A 43 -2.87 11.63 -3.54
N SER A 44 -3.72 11.01 -2.73
CA SER A 44 -4.09 9.61 -2.90
C SER A 44 -5.26 9.38 -3.87
N SER A 45 -5.84 10.44 -4.44
CA SER A 45 -7.03 10.37 -5.31
C SER A 45 -6.80 9.56 -6.60
N ALA A 46 -5.59 9.66 -7.16
CA ALA A 46 -5.19 8.89 -8.33
C ALA A 46 -4.76 7.45 -8.01
N PHE A 47 -4.52 7.13 -6.73
CA PHE A 47 -4.01 5.83 -6.29
C PHE A 47 -5.10 4.90 -5.78
N PHE A 48 -6.03 5.42 -4.98
CA PHE A 48 -7.18 4.66 -4.52
C PHE A 48 -8.35 4.82 -5.48
N LYS A 49 -8.74 3.73 -6.13
CA LYS A 49 -9.94 3.68 -6.97
C LYS A 49 -11.01 2.86 -6.29
N THR A 50 -12.27 3.21 -6.52
CA THR A 50 -13.42 2.45 -6.05
C THR A 50 -14.20 2.01 -7.26
N CYS A 51 -14.65 0.76 -7.28
CA CYS A 51 -15.48 0.25 -8.34
C CYS A 51 -16.46 -0.79 -7.80
N SER A 52 -17.65 -0.85 -8.42
CA SER A 52 -18.66 -1.85 -8.09
C SER A 52 -18.47 -3.14 -8.88
N ASP A 53 -17.90 -3.06 -10.08
CA ASP A 53 -17.71 -4.18 -11.00
C ASP A 53 -16.35 -4.05 -11.71
N VAL A 54 -15.46 -5.02 -11.53
CA VAL A 54 -14.13 -5.03 -12.14
C VAL A 54 -14.19 -4.98 -13.67
N THR A 55 -15.31 -5.33 -14.31
CA THR A 55 -15.46 -5.22 -15.77
C THR A 55 -15.58 -3.77 -16.27
N ASP A 56 -15.90 -2.81 -15.40
CA ASP A 56 -15.94 -1.39 -15.70
C ASP A 56 -14.53 -0.75 -15.59
N LYS A 57 -13.80 -0.79 -16.71
CA LYS A 57 -12.42 -0.30 -16.81
C LYS A 57 -12.30 1.23 -16.87
N ASP A 58 -13.39 1.95 -17.12
CA ASP A 58 -13.34 3.40 -17.29
C ASP A 58 -12.91 4.10 -16.00
N SER A 59 -13.17 3.48 -14.86
CA SER A 59 -12.87 4.00 -13.52
C SER A 59 -11.38 3.95 -13.12
N TYR A 60 -10.56 3.13 -13.78
CA TYR A 60 -9.17 2.87 -13.35
C TYR A 60 -8.16 2.59 -14.47
N SER A 61 -8.56 2.62 -15.74
CA SER A 61 -7.68 2.35 -16.89
C SER A 61 -6.53 3.34 -17.05
N ASP A 62 -6.67 4.56 -16.50
CA ASP A 62 -5.65 5.61 -16.47
C ASP A 62 -4.63 5.44 -15.33
N THR A 63 -4.83 4.46 -14.45
CA THR A 63 -4.08 4.31 -13.21
C THR A 63 -2.86 3.40 -13.41
N PRO A 64 -1.62 3.94 -13.37
CA PRO A 64 -0.42 3.14 -13.62
C PRO A 64 -0.12 2.17 -12.48
N VAL A 65 -0.34 2.57 -11.23
CA VAL A 65 -0.21 1.72 -10.04
C VAL A 65 -1.23 2.21 -9.03
N GLY A 66 -2.08 1.32 -8.53
CA GLY A 66 -3.16 1.69 -7.61
C GLY A 66 -3.74 0.54 -6.84
N ILE A 67 -4.59 0.89 -5.86
CA ILE A 67 -5.40 -0.06 -5.10
C ILE A 67 -6.86 0.15 -5.49
N LEU A 68 -7.50 -0.93 -5.91
CA LEU A 68 -8.92 -0.97 -6.25
C LEU A 68 -9.71 -1.47 -5.04
N CYS A 69 -10.64 -0.67 -4.53
CA CYS A 69 -11.57 -1.07 -3.49
C CYS A 69 -12.89 -1.50 -4.13
N LEU A 70 -13.28 -2.76 -3.90
CA LEU A 70 -14.50 -3.35 -4.41
C LEU A 70 -15.56 -3.37 -3.30
N GLY A 71 -16.70 -2.72 -3.54
CA GLY A 71 -17.80 -2.60 -2.57
C GLY A 71 -18.73 -1.42 -2.85
N GLN A 72 -19.73 -1.24 -1.99
CA GLN A 72 -20.61 -0.06 -2.05
C GLN A 72 -19.86 1.19 -1.57
N GLU A 73 -20.29 2.38 -2.03
CA GLU A 73 -19.55 3.64 -1.84
C GLU A 73 -19.25 4.02 -0.37
N ASN A 74 -20.02 3.48 0.58
CA ASN A 74 -19.87 3.74 2.01
C ASN A 74 -18.82 2.85 2.70
N THR A 75 -18.24 1.87 2.00
CA THR A 75 -17.32 0.89 2.57
C THR A 75 -15.84 1.19 2.32
N GLN A 76 -15.47 2.42 1.96
CA GLN A 76 -14.09 2.80 1.62
C GLN A 76 -13.06 2.48 2.72
N LEU A 77 -13.49 2.48 3.98
CA LEU A 77 -12.66 2.16 5.14
C LEU A 77 -12.45 0.65 5.30
N ASN A 78 -13.45 -0.17 4.93
CA ASN A 78 -13.46 -1.63 5.05
C ASN A 78 -14.07 -2.29 3.81
N PRO A 79 -13.41 -2.17 2.65
CA PRO A 79 -13.93 -2.75 1.42
C PRO A 79 -14.06 -4.27 1.56
N SER A 80 -15.11 -4.84 0.98
CA SER A 80 -15.38 -6.28 1.02
C SER A 80 -14.28 -7.09 0.33
N ARG A 81 -13.72 -6.51 -0.73
CA ARG A 81 -12.58 -7.03 -1.50
C ARG A 81 -11.69 -5.88 -1.93
N VAL A 82 -10.40 -6.18 -2.06
CA VAL A 82 -9.40 -5.25 -2.54
C VAL A 82 -8.66 -5.87 -3.72
N GLY A 83 -8.29 -5.03 -4.68
CA GLY A 83 -7.46 -5.40 -5.81
C GLY A 83 -6.29 -4.45 -6.02
N ILE A 84 -5.40 -4.87 -6.91
CA ILE A 84 -4.19 -4.15 -7.29
C ILE A 84 -4.28 -3.85 -8.78
N ILE A 85 -4.08 -2.59 -9.11
CA ILE A 85 -4.01 -2.10 -10.49
C ILE A 85 -2.54 -1.88 -10.84
N LEU A 86 -2.10 -2.46 -11.96
CA LEU A 86 -0.83 -2.16 -12.62
C LEU A 86 -1.10 -1.84 -14.10
N GLU A 87 -0.56 -0.74 -14.58
CA GLU A 87 -0.67 -0.25 -15.97
C GLU A 87 -2.12 -0.28 -16.50
N GLY A 88 -3.07 0.23 -15.71
CA GLY A 88 -4.48 0.28 -16.08
C GLY A 88 -5.22 -1.05 -16.05
N SER A 89 -4.58 -2.12 -15.54
CA SER A 89 -5.14 -3.46 -15.48
C SER A 89 -5.17 -3.98 -14.05
N VAL A 90 -6.26 -4.65 -13.67
CA VAL A 90 -6.34 -5.34 -12.39
C VAL A 90 -5.56 -6.64 -12.48
N VAL A 91 -4.47 -6.74 -11.72
CA VAL A 91 -3.58 -7.91 -11.71
C VAL A 91 -3.91 -8.88 -10.57
N MET A 92 -4.69 -8.44 -9.58
CA MET A 92 -5.16 -9.23 -8.44
C MET A 92 -6.39 -8.54 -7.83
N ASP A 93 -7.43 -9.29 -7.43
CA ASP A 93 -8.69 -8.72 -6.90
C ASP A 93 -9.35 -9.57 -5.80
N GLU A 94 -8.66 -10.60 -5.30
CA GLU A 94 -9.13 -11.50 -4.25
C GLU A 94 -8.43 -11.21 -2.90
N LEU A 95 -8.07 -9.95 -2.64
CA LEU A 95 -7.42 -9.57 -1.38
C LEU A 95 -8.47 -9.22 -0.33
N ALA A 96 -8.24 -9.71 0.89
CA ALA A 96 -9.22 -9.63 1.97
C ALA A 96 -9.32 -8.23 2.59
N ASN A 97 -8.23 -7.45 2.57
CA ASN A 97 -8.20 -6.13 3.19
C ASN A 97 -7.10 -5.23 2.63
N LEU A 98 -7.16 -3.95 3.03
CA LEU A 98 -6.24 -2.92 2.57
C LEU A 98 -4.77 -3.16 3.01
N PRO A 99 -4.47 -3.56 4.26
CA PRO A 99 -3.11 -3.93 4.65
C PRO A 99 -2.50 -5.03 3.77
N GLN A 100 -3.26 -6.08 3.47
CA GLN A 100 -2.80 -7.16 2.59
C GLN A 100 -2.49 -6.63 1.17
N ALA A 101 -3.35 -5.74 0.64
CA ALA A 101 -3.12 -5.11 -0.66
C ALA A 101 -1.85 -4.26 -0.72
N PHE A 102 -1.59 -3.45 0.30
CA PHE A 102 -0.31 -2.72 0.38
C PHE A 102 0.88 -3.67 0.41
N CYS A 103 0.81 -4.74 1.20
CA CYS A 103 1.89 -5.72 1.33
C CYS A 103 2.23 -6.39 -0.01
N VAL A 104 1.20 -6.91 -0.70
CA VAL A 104 1.37 -7.54 -2.02
C VAL A 104 1.87 -6.52 -3.04
N LEU A 105 1.32 -5.30 -3.02
CA LEU A 105 1.77 -4.23 -3.92
C LEU A 105 3.24 -3.88 -3.71
N PHE A 106 3.73 -3.79 -2.46
CA PHE A 106 5.15 -3.67 -2.19
C PHE A 106 5.93 -4.83 -2.81
N GLY A 107 5.51 -6.08 -2.57
CA GLY A 107 6.13 -7.25 -3.19
C GLY A 107 6.24 -7.15 -4.72
N LEU A 108 5.16 -6.75 -5.38
CA LEU A 108 5.11 -6.57 -6.84
C LEU A 108 6.03 -5.45 -7.32
N ILE A 109 6.02 -4.29 -6.65
CA ILE A 109 6.91 -3.17 -6.97
C ILE A 109 8.37 -3.60 -6.94
N TYR A 110 8.78 -4.36 -5.91
CA TYR A 110 10.15 -4.86 -5.82
C TYR A 110 10.46 -5.97 -6.83
N ALA A 111 9.54 -6.92 -7.03
CA ALA A 111 9.73 -8.04 -7.95
C ALA A 111 9.84 -7.58 -9.42
N LEU A 112 9.04 -6.58 -9.79
CA LEU A 112 8.95 -6.03 -11.14
C LEU A 112 9.86 -4.80 -11.34
N HIS A 113 10.59 -4.38 -10.30
CA HIS A 113 11.47 -3.20 -10.34
C HIS A 113 10.73 -1.91 -10.76
N LEU A 114 9.52 -1.72 -10.22
CA LEU A 114 8.72 -0.52 -10.49
C LEU A 114 9.15 0.65 -9.60
N ASP A 115 8.93 1.87 -10.09
CA ASP A 115 9.00 3.05 -9.26
C ASP A 115 7.75 3.18 -8.38
N TYR A 116 7.90 3.81 -7.20
CA TYR A 116 6.74 4.16 -6.39
C TYR A 116 5.81 5.16 -7.08
N PRO A 117 4.48 5.04 -6.89
CA PRO A 117 3.53 6.00 -7.44
C PRO A 117 3.89 7.41 -6.97
N LYS A 118 4.12 8.34 -7.92
CA LYS A 118 4.60 9.70 -7.61
C LYS A 118 3.67 10.45 -6.66
N CYS A 119 2.36 10.24 -6.80
CA CYS A 119 1.31 10.84 -5.98
C CYS A 119 1.31 10.36 -4.52
N MET A 120 1.92 9.21 -4.24
CA MET A 120 2.00 8.56 -2.92
C MET A 120 3.45 8.41 -2.43
N LYS A 121 4.39 9.18 -2.98
CA LYS A 121 5.82 8.99 -2.76
C LYS A 121 6.19 9.07 -1.27
N ASN A 122 5.62 10.02 -0.52
CA ASN A 122 5.97 10.18 0.89
C ASN A 122 5.41 9.02 1.73
N THR A 123 4.22 8.55 1.39
CA THR A 123 3.52 7.43 2.03
C THR A 123 4.27 6.13 1.84
N PHE A 124 4.67 5.81 0.60
CA PHE A 124 5.47 4.61 0.33
C PHE A 124 6.82 4.67 1.02
N ASN A 125 7.49 5.83 1.04
CA ASN A 125 8.74 6.00 1.79
C ASN A 125 8.54 5.80 3.30
N PHE A 126 7.47 6.37 3.87
CA PHE A 126 7.16 6.19 5.28
C PHE A 126 6.90 4.73 5.62
N ILE A 127 6.04 4.04 4.86
CA ILE A 127 5.73 2.63 5.10
C ILE A 127 7.00 1.79 4.95
N GLN A 128 7.78 2.02 3.91
CA GLN A 128 9.05 1.32 3.70
C GLN A 128 10.01 1.50 4.88
N GLN A 129 10.23 2.74 5.32
CA GLN A 129 11.27 3.05 6.32
C GLN A 129 10.83 2.81 7.76
N VAL A 130 9.56 3.10 8.09
CA VAL A 130 9.03 3.05 9.46
C VAL A 130 8.37 1.71 9.73
N MET A 131 7.49 1.24 8.85
CA MET A 131 6.74 0.00 9.08
C MET A 131 7.55 -1.24 8.69
N LEU A 132 8.18 -1.21 7.51
CA LEU A 132 8.96 -2.34 6.99
C LEU A 132 10.44 -2.31 7.39
N LYS A 133 10.93 -1.18 7.91
CA LYS A 133 12.35 -0.96 8.26
C LYS A 133 13.32 -1.27 7.09
N LEU A 134 12.94 -0.88 5.88
CA LEU A 134 13.68 -1.08 4.63
C LEU A 134 14.30 0.24 4.11
N GLY A 135 15.53 0.17 3.59
CA GLY A 135 16.23 1.30 2.96
C GLY A 135 17.24 2.02 3.87
N ARG A 136 17.74 3.20 3.44
CA ARG A 136 18.71 4.00 4.23
C ARG A 136 18.04 4.62 5.47
N SER A 137 18.81 4.74 6.55
CA SER A 137 18.40 5.25 7.86
C SER A 137 18.16 6.77 7.93
N GLU A 138 18.45 7.51 6.86
CA GLU A 138 18.25 8.97 6.83
C GLU A 138 16.80 9.27 6.44
N LEU A 139 15.97 9.46 7.46
CA LEU A 139 14.57 9.86 7.32
C LEU A 139 14.52 11.33 6.88
N VAL A 140 13.65 11.63 5.90
CA VAL A 140 13.33 13.02 5.55
C VAL A 140 12.81 13.72 6.81
N PRO A 141 13.14 14.99 7.11
CA PRO A 141 12.81 15.62 8.39
C PRO A 141 11.33 15.48 8.80
N LYS A 142 10.40 15.53 7.85
CA LYS A 142 8.96 15.31 8.07
C LYS A 142 8.63 13.90 8.57
N ILE A 143 9.28 12.88 8.01
CA ILE A 143 9.09 11.47 8.38
C ILE A 143 9.75 11.19 9.75
N GLN A 144 10.90 11.82 10.02
CA GLN A 144 11.56 11.73 11.32
C GLN A 144 10.68 12.30 12.43
N THR A 145 10.04 13.46 12.21
CA THR A 145 9.11 14.06 13.18
C THR A 145 7.93 13.13 13.47
N LEU A 146 7.31 12.56 12.44
CA LEU A 146 6.18 11.65 12.62
C LEU A 146 6.57 10.36 13.34
N LYS A 147 7.72 9.77 12.99
CA LYS A 147 8.27 8.61 13.69
C LYS A 147 8.46 8.91 15.19
N ASN A 148 9.09 10.03 15.52
CA ASN A 148 9.33 10.42 16.91
C ASN A 148 8.03 10.64 17.70
N GLN A 149 6.92 11.02 17.04
CA GLN A 149 5.61 11.17 17.69
C GLN A 149 4.84 9.85 17.86
N LEU A 150 5.15 8.82 17.07
CA LEU A 150 4.56 7.48 17.19
C LEU A 150 5.32 6.61 18.21
N GLU A 151 6.58 6.92 18.48
CA GLU A 151 7.44 6.20 19.44
C GLU A 151 7.47 6.83 20.85
N ALA A 152 6.78 7.96 21.06
CA ALA A 152 6.65 8.66 22.36
C ALA A 152 5.36 8.28 23.09
#